data_AF-A0A8B6CDS8-F1
#
_entry.id   AF-A0A8B6CDS8-F1
#
_cell.length_a   1.000
_cell.length_b   1.000
_cell.length_c   1.000
_cell.angle_alpha   90.00
_cell.angle_beta   90.00
_cell.angle_gamma   90.00
#
_symmetry.space_group_name_H-M   'P 1'
#
loop_
_entity.id
_entity.type
_entity.pdbx_description
1 polymer ?
#
loop_
_entity_poly.entity_id
_entity_poly.type
_entity_poly.pdbx_seq_one_letter_code
_entity_poly.pdbx_strand_id
1 'polypeptide(L)'
;LLFSFEINTFRTTEHIGTHVDAPAHFSEGSWRAHQIPVDHLVGNGVIINVKSKVQNNPDYRVQLSDVYEWEKKNGRIPDGSVVLMNSGWDVRYPDLDRFQYANTK
;
A
#
# COMPACT_ATOMS: atom_id res chain seq x y z
N LEU A 1 36.81 -22.59 -19.89
CA LEU A 1 35.75 -22.18 -18.94
C LEU A 1 35.10 -20.92 -19.48
N LEU A 2 33.86 -20.99 -19.95
CA LEU A 2 33.08 -19.82 -20.33
C LEU A 2 32.35 -19.32 -19.08
N PHE A 3 32.82 -18.22 -18.52
CA PHE A 3 32.07 -17.49 -17.51
C PHE A 3 31.26 -16.41 -18.23
N SER A 4 29.93 -16.43 -18.11
CA SER A 4 29.06 -15.35 -18.55
C SER A 4 28.56 -14.57 -17.33
N PHE A 5 28.55 -13.25 -17.44
CA PHE A 5 27.95 -12.34 -16.46
C PHE A 5 26.95 -11.45 -17.18
N GLU A 6 25.76 -11.30 -16.59
CA GLU A 6 24.72 -10.38 -17.04
C GLU A 6 24.59 -9.26 -15.99
N ILE A 7 24.61 -8.02 -16.46
CA ILE A 7 24.50 -6.82 -15.62
C ILE A 7 23.47 -5.90 -16.25
N ASN A 8 22.53 -5.43 -15.44
CA ASN A 8 21.49 -4.49 -15.85
C ASN A 8 21.59 -3.21 -15.02
N THR A 9 21.21 -2.08 -15.60
CA THR A 9 21.07 -0.78 -14.91
C THR A 9 19.66 -0.28 -15.10
N PHE A 10 19.06 0.30 -14.05
CA PHE A 10 17.73 0.88 -14.11
C PHE A 10 17.72 2.28 -13.50
N ARG A 11 16.77 3.10 -13.95
CA ARG A 11 16.48 4.43 -13.40
C ARG A 11 14.97 4.60 -13.33
N THR A 12 14.50 5.15 -12.22
CA THR A 12 13.07 5.28 -11.91
C THR A 12 12.84 6.55 -11.10
N THR A 13 11.60 7.04 -11.08
CA THR A 13 11.13 8.00 -10.06
C THR A 13 10.77 7.24 -8.78
N GLU A 14 10.56 7.97 -7.67
CA GLU A 14 10.33 7.40 -6.34
C GLU A 14 8.97 6.68 -6.22
N HIS A 15 7.94 7.13 -6.94
CA HIS A 15 6.55 6.63 -6.84
C HIS A 15 6.20 5.64 -7.96
N ILE A 16 6.92 4.52 -8.03
CA ILE A 16 6.71 3.49 -9.05
C ILE A 16 6.51 2.13 -8.40
N GLY A 17 5.42 1.45 -8.77
CA GLY A 17 5.08 0.12 -8.25
C GLY A 17 4.74 0.14 -6.75
N THR A 18 5.10 -0.95 -6.05
CA THR A 18 5.04 -0.98 -4.58
C THR A 18 6.17 -0.11 -4.03
N HIS A 19 5.82 0.97 -3.34
CA HIS A 19 6.75 1.98 -2.85
C HIS A 19 6.34 2.47 -1.46
N VAL A 20 7.12 3.40 -0.90
CA VAL A 20 6.84 4.07 0.37
C VAL A 20 6.75 5.58 0.15
N ASP A 21 5.73 6.20 0.72
CA ASP A 21 5.61 7.66 0.77
C ASP A 21 6.22 8.16 2.09
N ALA A 22 7.32 8.89 1.99
CA ALA A 22 7.91 9.54 3.16
C ALA A 22 7.06 10.76 3.58
N PRO A 23 7.01 11.13 4.87
CA PRO A 23 6.27 12.31 5.35
C PRO A 23 6.57 13.61 4.58
N ALA A 24 7.83 13.81 4.16
CA ALA A 24 8.25 14.94 3.35
C ALA A 24 7.53 15.07 1.99
N HIS A 25 6.84 14.03 1.54
CA HIS A 25 6.09 14.05 0.27
C HIS A 25 4.98 15.11 0.26
N PHE A 26 4.37 15.40 1.43
CA PHE A 26 3.35 16.44 1.58
C PHE A 26 3.54 17.35 2.80
N SER A 27 4.60 17.17 3.58
CA SER A 27 4.87 17.96 4.78
C SER A 27 6.29 18.51 4.80
N GLU A 28 6.42 19.82 4.63
CA GLU A 28 7.72 20.50 4.68
C GLU A 28 8.41 20.32 6.05
N GLY A 29 9.72 20.10 6.04
CA GLY A 29 10.52 19.89 7.25
C GLY A 29 10.39 18.50 7.89
N SER A 30 9.52 17.62 7.36
CA SER A 30 9.36 16.25 7.84
C SER A 30 10.39 15.28 7.25
N TRP A 31 10.41 14.03 7.73
CA TRP A 31 11.35 13.02 7.27
C TRP A 31 11.22 12.73 5.77
N ARG A 32 12.36 12.84 5.06
CA ARG A 32 12.58 12.23 3.74
C ARG A 32 12.79 10.73 3.89
N ALA A 33 12.72 9.97 2.80
CA ALA A 33 12.83 8.50 2.83
C ALA A 33 14.05 7.98 3.62
N HIS A 34 15.22 8.58 3.40
CA HIS A 34 16.47 8.19 4.09
C HIS A 34 16.54 8.63 5.57
N GLN A 35 15.57 9.42 6.04
CA GLN A 35 15.50 9.94 7.42
C GLN A 35 14.46 9.19 8.25
N ILE A 36 13.65 8.31 7.65
CA ILE A 36 12.69 7.49 8.37
C ILE A 36 13.47 6.54 9.29
N PRO A 37 13.23 6.55 10.61
CA PRO A 37 13.85 5.59 11.52
C PRO A 37 13.49 4.15 11.12
N VAL A 38 14.47 3.24 11.17
CA VAL A 38 14.29 1.85 10.70
C VAL A 38 13.23 1.10 11.49
N ASP A 39 13.07 1.40 12.78
CA ASP A 39 12.04 0.86 13.66
C ASP A 39 10.62 1.32 13.28
N HIS A 40 10.47 2.38 12.48
CA HIS A 40 9.17 2.77 11.90
C HIS A 40 8.83 2.00 10.60
N LEU A 41 9.76 1.22 10.06
CA LEU A 41 9.56 0.41 8.85
C LEU A 41 9.23 -1.05 9.15
N VAL A 42 9.17 -1.44 10.43
CA VAL A 42 8.88 -2.79 10.88
C VAL A 42 7.89 -2.73 12.04
N GLY A 43 6.80 -3.47 11.96
CA GLY A 43 5.80 -3.50 13.02
C GLY A 43 4.70 -4.52 12.76
N ASN A 44 3.72 -4.54 13.66
CA ASN A 44 2.53 -5.35 13.48
C ASN A 44 1.73 -4.84 12.28
N GLY A 45 1.23 -5.76 11.45
CA GLY A 45 0.33 -5.45 10.35
C GLY A 45 -1.07 -5.95 10.64
N VAL A 46 -2.08 -5.10 10.46
CA VAL A 46 -3.49 -5.50 10.48
C VAL A 46 -4.10 -5.31 9.10
N ILE A 47 -4.94 -6.24 8.67
CA ILE A 47 -5.56 -6.19 7.34
C ILE A 47 -7.05 -5.92 7.49
N ILE A 48 -7.48 -4.75 7.02
CA ILE A 48 -8.89 -4.40 6.85
C ILE A 48 -9.32 -4.85 5.45
N ASN A 49 -10.04 -5.97 5.37
CA ASN A 49 -10.47 -6.56 4.11
C ASN A 49 -11.84 -6.02 3.68
N VAL A 50 -11.85 -5.28 2.57
CA VAL A 50 -13.04 -4.67 1.96
C VAL A 50 -13.26 -5.14 0.52
N LYS A 51 -12.60 -6.22 0.11
CA LYS A 51 -12.63 -6.74 -1.27
C LYS A 51 -14.05 -6.95 -1.82
N SER A 52 -14.95 -7.50 -1.02
CA SER A 52 -16.36 -7.69 -1.42
C SER A 52 -17.11 -6.38 -1.61
N LYS A 53 -16.79 -5.34 -0.82
CA LYS A 53 -17.39 -4.00 -0.90
C LYS A 53 -16.90 -3.25 -2.15
N VAL A 54 -15.63 -3.42 -2.50
CA VAL A 54 -15.01 -2.82 -3.69
C VAL A 54 -15.46 -3.48 -4.99
N GLN A 55 -15.79 -4.77 -4.98
CA GLN A 55 -16.09 -5.55 -6.20
C GLN A 55 -17.12 -4.90 -7.14
N ASN A 56 -18.18 -4.32 -6.57
CA ASN A 56 -19.26 -3.65 -7.33
C ASN A 56 -19.31 -2.13 -7.05
N ASN A 57 -18.34 -1.60 -6.30
CA ASN A 57 -18.22 -0.19 -5.97
C ASN A 57 -16.72 0.18 -5.92
N PRO A 58 -16.10 0.45 -7.08
CA PRO A 58 -14.67 0.74 -7.14
C PRO A 58 -14.27 2.02 -6.37
N ASP A 59 -15.24 2.90 -6.10
CA ASP A 59 -15.06 4.12 -5.31
C ASP A 59 -15.32 3.91 -3.80
N TYR A 60 -15.46 2.66 -3.35
CA TYR A 60 -15.69 2.35 -1.95
C TYR A 60 -14.53 2.88 -1.09
N ARG A 61 -14.89 3.71 -0.11
CA ARG A 61 -13.98 4.25 0.89
C ARG A 61 -14.11 3.43 2.16
N VAL A 62 -12.99 3.00 2.74
CA VAL A 62 -12.98 2.37 4.07
C VAL A 62 -13.67 3.29 5.06
N GLN A 63 -14.62 2.73 5.81
CA GLN A 63 -15.41 3.45 6.81
C GLN A 63 -14.96 3.07 8.22
N LEU A 64 -15.31 3.89 9.21
CA LEU A 64 -15.10 3.56 10.62
C LEU A 64 -15.74 2.22 11.01
N SER A 65 -16.87 1.87 10.41
CA SER A 65 -17.54 0.58 10.64
C SER A 65 -16.66 -0.62 10.22
N ASP A 66 -15.85 -0.50 9.17
CA ASP A 66 -14.94 -1.58 8.75
C ASP A 66 -13.89 -1.86 9.83
N VAL A 67 -13.39 -0.80 10.45
CA VAL A 67 -12.42 -0.87 11.55
C VAL A 67 -13.08 -1.48 12.79
N TYR A 68 -14.27 -1.01 13.18
CA TYR A 68 -14.98 -1.54 14.34
C TYR A 68 -15.40 -3.01 14.17
N GLU A 69 -15.82 -3.42 12.97
CA GLU A 69 -16.12 -4.81 12.66
C GLU A 69 -14.86 -5.69 12.80
N TRP A 70 -13.71 -5.19 12.34
CA TRP A 70 -12.44 -5.86 12.51
C TRP A 70 -12.06 -5.97 13.99
N GLU A 71 -12.14 -4.88 14.76
CA GLU A 71 -11.78 -4.86 16.18
C GLU A 71 -12.71 -5.73 17.03
N LYS A 72 -14.01 -5.77 16.69
CA LYS A 72 -14.98 -6.65 17.36
C LYS A 72 -14.58 -8.13 17.23
N LYS A 73 -13.97 -8.51 16.11
CA LYS A 73 -13.55 -9.89 15.84
C LYS A 73 -12.15 -10.22 16.38
N ASN A 74 -11.23 -9.26 16.35
CA ASN A 74 -9.80 -9.50 16.58
C ASN A 74 -9.24 -8.82 17.84
N GLY A 75 -10.05 -8.02 18.54
CA GLY A 75 -9.60 -7.12 19.61
C GLY A 75 -9.17 -5.76 19.06
N ARG A 76 -8.89 -4.82 19.98
CA ARG A 76 -8.42 -3.47 19.63
C ARG A 76 -7.14 -3.56 18.79
N ILE A 77 -7.04 -2.76 17.73
CA ILE A 77 -5.82 -2.65 16.92
C ILE A 77 -4.67 -2.18 17.83
N PRO A 78 -3.54 -2.91 17.90
CA PRO A 78 -2.42 -2.51 18.73
C PRO A 78 -1.84 -1.18 18.26
N ASP A 79 -1.45 -0.32 19.21
CA ASP A 79 -0.79 0.94 18.91
C ASP A 79 0.51 0.69 18.10
N GLY A 80 0.79 1.55 17.12
CA GLY A 80 1.94 1.40 16.22
C GLY A 80 1.77 0.36 15.10
N SER A 81 0.59 -0.25 14.95
CA SER A 81 0.34 -1.18 13.84
C SER A 81 0.19 -0.45 12.49
N VAL A 82 0.73 -1.06 11.44
CA VAL A 82 0.44 -0.69 10.05
C VAL A 82 -0.93 -1.25 9.68
N VAL A 83 -1.84 -0.38 9.25
CA VAL A 83 -3.19 -0.77 8.79
C VAL A 83 -3.18 -0.89 7.27
N LEU A 84 -3.34 -2.12 6.78
CA LEU A 84 -3.36 -2.45 5.36
C LEU A 84 -4.81 -2.59 4.88
N MET A 85 -5.21 -1.78 3.90
CA MET A 85 -6.49 -1.93 3.20
C MET A 85 -6.37 -3.01 2.11
N ASN A 86 -7.08 -4.12 2.27
CA ASN A 86 -7.20 -5.12 1.21
C ASN A 86 -8.49 -4.91 0.42
N SER A 87 -8.35 -4.22 -0.72
CA SER A 87 -9.42 -3.99 -1.70
C SER A 87 -9.53 -5.10 -2.75
N GLY A 88 -8.53 -5.98 -2.86
CA GLY A 88 -8.38 -6.92 -3.97
C GLY A 88 -8.10 -6.25 -5.32
N TRP A 89 -7.55 -5.03 -5.33
CA TRP A 89 -7.24 -4.28 -6.56
C TRP A 89 -6.06 -4.88 -7.35
N ASP A 90 -5.16 -5.56 -6.64
CA ASP A 90 -3.95 -6.22 -7.15
C ASP A 90 -4.23 -7.15 -8.33
N VAL A 91 -5.39 -7.80 -8.36
CA VAL A 91 -5.79 -8.73 -9.45
C VAL A 91 -5.93 -8.07 -10.83
N ARG A 92 -5.88 -6.72 -10.90
CA ARG A 92 -5.91 -5.96 -12.15
C ARG A 92 -4.52 -5.77 -12.76
N TYR A 93 -3.46 -5.89 -11.97
CA TYR A 93 -2.10 -5.79 -12.49
C TYR A 93 -1.74 -7.04 -13.32
N PRO A 94 -0.98 -6.92 -14.43
CA PRO A 94 -0.35 -5.73 -15.00
C PRO A 94 -1.20 -4.98 -16.06
N ASP A 95 -2.48 -5.30 -16.20
CA ASP A 95 -3.37 -4.63 -17.14
C ASP A 95 -3.63 -3.18 -16.68
N LEU A 96 -2.88 -2.23 -17.25
CA LEU A 96 -2.90 -0.83 -16.84
C LEU A 96 -4.26 -0.17 -17.06
N ASP A 97 -4.99 -0.58 -18.10
CA ASP A 97 -6.33 -0.04 -18.37
C ASP A 97 -7.28 -0.43 -17.24
N ARG A 98 -7.19 -1.68 -16.77
CA ARG A 98 -7.99 -2.16 -15.63
C ARG A 98 -7.48 -1.63 -14.29
N PHE A 99 -6.17 -1.39 -14.15
CA PHE A 99 -5.55 -0.98 -12.89
C PHE A 99 -5.76 0.52 -12.59
N GLN A 100 -5.68 1.39 -13.60
CA GLN A 100 -5.75 2.85 -13.44
C GLN A 100 -7.19 3.39 -13.51
N TYR A 101 -8.06 2.83 -14.36
CA TYR A 101 -9.37 3.42 -14.67
C TYR A 101 -10.50 2.72 -13.91
N ALA A 102 -10.57 3.00 -12.62
CA ALA A 102 -11.61 2.50 -11.73
C ALA A 102 -13.03 2.97 -12.09
N ASN A 103 -13.19 4.18 -12.65
CA ASN A 103 -14.43 4.75 -13.21
C ASN A 103 -14.20 6.21 -13.64
N THR A 104 -13.63 6.46 -14.81
CA THR A 104 -13.72 7.77 -15.48
C THR A 104 -14.40 7.59 -16.84
N LYS A 105 -15.71 7.34 -16.80
CA LYS A 105 -16.66 7.68 -17.86
C LYS A 105 -17.91 8.27 -17.22
#